data_AF-A0A804P7L2-F1
#
_entry.id   AF-A0A804P7L2-F1
#
_cell.length_a   1.000
_cell.length_b   1.000
_cell.length_c   1.000
_cell.angle_alpha   90.00
_cell.angle_beta   90.00
_cell.angle_gamma   90.00
#
_symmetry.space_group_name_H-M   'P 1'
#
loop_
_entity.id
_entity.type
_entity.pdbx_description
1 polymer ?
#
loop_
_entity_poly.entity_id
_entity_poly.type
_entity_poly.pdbx_seq_one_letter_code
_entity_poly.pdbx_strand_id
1 'polypeptide(L)'
;MASLLARQAAQALRARQTAQLGPAASAMQGHLRTYMNAGIPKRFKEDEEKEQLAKDLAKDWNAVFERSINTLFLTEMVRGLMLTLKYFFDRNVTINYPFEKGPLSPRFRGEHALRRYESGEERCIACKLCEAICPAQAITIEAEEREDGSRRTTR
;
A
#
# COMPACT_ATOMS: atom_id res chain seq x y z
N MET A 1 -41.06 27.27 -20.29
CA MET A 1 -40.96 27.32 -18.81
C MET A 1 -41.01 25.92 -18.18
N ALA A 2 -42.05 25.11 -18.40
CA ALA A 2 -42.21 23.80 -17.75
C ALA A 2 -41.06 22.80 -18.03
N SER A 3 -40.54 22.76 -19.26
CA SER A 3 -39.43 21.86 -19.62
C SER A 3 -38.09 22.20 -18.94
N LEU A 4 -37.86 23.48 -18.63
CA LEU A 4 -36.66 23.92 -17.92
C LEU A 4 -36.73 23.55 -16.43
N LEU A 5 -37.90 23.72 -15.80
CA LEU A 5 -38.12 23.32 -14.41
C LEU A 5 -38.01 21.80 -14.23
N ALA A 6 -38.53 21.01 -15.17
CA ALA A 6 -38.37 19.55 -15.14
C ALA A 6 -36.89 19.11 -15.24
N ARG A 7 -36.10 19.79 -16.09
CA ARG A 7 -34.65 19.54 -16.19
C ARG A 7 -33.91 19.94 -14.93
N GLN A 8 -34.24 21.08 -14.32
CA GLN A 8 -33.62 21.53 -13.06
C GLN A 8 -33.95 20.59 -11.89
N ALA A 9 -35.19 20.10 -11.78
CA ALA A 9 -35.57 19.13 -10.76
C ALA A 9 -34.84 17.79 -10.92
N ALA A 10 -34.71 17.30 -12.16
CA ALA A 10 -33.94 16.09 -12.46
C ALA A 10 -32.43 16.24 -12.17
N GLN A 11 -31.86 17.41 -12.46
CA GLN A 11 -30.46 17.73 -12.12
C GLN A 11 -30.24 17.79 -10.60
N ALA A 12 -31.18 18.37 -9.84
CA ALA A 12 -31.11 18.44 -8.38
C ALA A 12 -31.23 17.06 -7.71
N LEU A 13 -32.09 16.18 -8.23
CA LEU A 13 -32.22 14.80 -7.73
C LEU A 13 -30.95 13.97 -8.00
N ARG A 14 -30.34 14.11 -9.18
CA ARG A 14 -29.06 13.45 -9.49
C ARG A 14 -27.93 13.93 -8.57
N ALA A 15 -27.85 15.23 -8.29
CA ALA A 15 -26.86 15.79 -7.36
C ALA A 15 -27.02 15.24 -5.93
N ARG A 16 -28.25 15.02 -5.47
CA ARG A 16 -28.53 14.37 -4.17
C ARG A 16 -28.13 12.89 -4.15
N GLN A 17 -28.39 12.15 -5.22
CA GLN A 17 -27.99 10.73 -5.32
C GLN A 17 -26.46 10.57 -5.32
N THR A 18 -25.73 11.46 -5.99
CA THR A 18 -24.25 11.44 -5.99
C THR A 18 -23.63 11.86 -4.65
N ALA A 19 -24.39 12.54 -3.77
CA ALA A 19 -23.91 12.93 -2.44
C ALA A 19 -24.06 11.80 -1.40
N GLN A 20 -25.08 10.93 -1.54
CA GLN A 20 -25.26 9.77 -0.66
C GLN A 20 -24.31 8.61 -0.99
N LEU A 21 -23.92 8.51 -2.25
CA LEU A 21 -22.93 7.58 -2.74
C LEU A 21 -21.55 8.19 -2.53
N GLY A 22 -20.92 7.87 -1.39
CA GLY A 22 -19.59 8.35 -1.02
C GLY A 22 -18.52 8.16 -2.12
N PRO A 23 -17.29 8.67 -1.93
CA PRO A 23 -16.26 8.75 -2.99
C PRO A 23 -15.96 7.41 -3.69
N ALA A 24 -16.26 6.27 -3.06
CA ALA A 24 -16.14 4.95 -3.65
C ALA A 24 -17.12 4.69 -4.82
N ALA A 25 -18.33 5.22 -4.79
CA ALA A 25 -19.37 4.94 -5.78
C ALA A 25 -19.28 5.83 -7.02
N SER A 26 -18.81 7.09 -6.87
CA SER A 26 -18.42 7.93 -8.02
C SER A 26 -17.15 7.43 -8.70
N ALA A 27 -16.19 6.88 -7.94
CA ALA A 27 -15.03 6.18 -8.49
C ALA A 27 -15.43 4.90 -9.25
N MET A 28 -16.39 4.12 -8.74
CA MET A 28 -16.91 2.94 -9.43
C MET A 28 -17.66 3.27 -10.73
N GLN A 29 -18.50 4.32 -10.74
CA GLN A 29 -19.17 4.78 -11.95
C GLN A 29 -18.18 5.35 -12.98
N GLY A 30 -17.11 6.00 -12.53
CA GLY A 30 -16.00 6.42 -13.38
C GLY A 30 -15.31 5.22 -14.03
N HIS A 31 -14.89 4.24 -13.24
CA HIS A 31 -14.22 3.03 -13.72
C HIS A 31 -15.09 2.22 -14.69
N LEU A 32 -16.38 2.04 -14.38
CA LEU A 32 -17.32 1.28 -15.22
C LEU A 32 -17.59 1.99 -16.56
N ARG A 33 -17.64 3.33 -16.56
CA ARG A 33 -17.82 4.14 -17.78
C ARG A 33 -16.60 4.10 -18.68
N THR A 34 -15.39 4.08 -18.13
CA THR A 34 -14.16 3.81 -18.90
C THR A 34 -14.14 2.39 -19.45
N TYR A 35 -14.56 1.38 -18.67
CA TYR A 35 -14.59 -0.01 -19.15
C TYR A 35 -15.61 -0.22 -20.28
N MET A 36 -16.79 0.40 -20.21
CA MET A 36 -17.84 0.26 -21.23
C MET A 36 -17.54 1.08 -22.51
N ASN A 37 -16.98 2.29 -22.40
CA ASN A 37 -16.67 3.13 -23.57
C ASN A 37 -15.33 2.81 -24.24
N ALA A 38 -14.41 2.11 -23.57
CA ALA A 38 -13.12 1.73 -24.16
C ALA A 38 -13.14 0.33 -24.84
N GLY A 39 -14.26 -0.40 -24.78
CA GLY A 39 -14.22 -1.86 -24.84
C GLY A 39 -14.30 -2.56 -26.21
N ILE A 40 -14.66 -1.92 -27.33
CA ILE A 40 -15.10 -2.70 -28.53
C ILE A 40 -14.52 -2.30 -29.92
N PRO A 41 -13.95 -1.10 -30.20
CA PRO A 41 -13.27 -0.87 -31.49
C PRO A 41 -11.74 -1.03 -31.47
N LYS A 42 -11.09 -1.09 -30.30
CA LYS A 42 -9.62 -1.14 -30.24
C LYS A 42 -9.02 -2.49 -30.63
N ARG A 43 -9.70 -3.59 -30.30
CA ARG A 43 -9.17 -4.95 -30.53
C ARG A 43 -8.91 -5.24 -32.01
N PHE A 44 -9.82 -4.84 -32.90
CA PHE A 44 -9.66 -5.05 -34.34
C PHE A 44 -8.49 -4.25 -34.92
N LYS A 45 -8.33 -2.99 -34.49
CA LYS A 45 -7.20 -2.15 -34.88
C LYS A 45 -5.88 -2.65 -34.30
N GLU A 46 -5.86 -3.11 -33.05
CA GLU A 46 -4.70 -3.73 -32.41
C GLU A 46 -4.29 -5.04 -33.10
N ASP A 47 -5.25 -5.84 -33.59
CA ASP A 47 -4.97 -7.10 -34.29
C ASP A 47 -4.44 -6.83 -35.72
N GLU A 48 -4.98 -5.84 -36.44
CA GLU A 48 -4.43 -5.35 -37.72
C GLU A 48 -3.01 -4.78 -37.55
N GLU A 49 -2.77 -3.98 -36.50
CA GLU A 49 -1.45 -3.41 -36.17
C GLU A 49 -0.42 -4.51 -35.85
N LYS A 50 -0.81 -5.55 -35.10
CA LYS A 50 0.06 -6.72 -34.83
C LYS A 50 0.39 -7.48 -36.12
N GLU A 51 -0.58 -7.65 -37.02
CA GLU A 51 -0.36 -8.31 -38.31
C GLU A 51 0.58 -7.50 -39.21
N GLN A 52 0.42 -6.17 -39.23
CA GLN A 52 1.34 -5.26 -39.94
C GLN A 52 2.76 -5.35 -39.35
N LEU A 53 2.90 -5.29 -38.01
CA LEU A 53 4.18 -5.41 -37.33
C LEU A 53 4.87 -6.77 -37.58
N ALA A 54 4.11 -7.86 -37.65
CA ALA A 54 4.65 -9.18 -38.00
C ALA A 54 5.14 -9.25 -39.45
N LYS A 55 4.42 -8.64 -40.40
CA LYS A 55 4.85 -8.54 -41.81
C LYS A 55 6.08 -7.66 -41.97
N ASP A 56 6.17 -6.57 -41.22
CA ASP A 56 7.33 -5.68 -41.24
C ASP A 56 8.57 -6.35 -40.67
N LEU A 57 8.43 -7.10 -39.56
CA LEU A 57 9.52 -7.92 -39.02
C LEU A 57 9.98 -9.01 -40.00
N ALA A 58 9.07 -9.59 -40.78
CA ALA A 58 9.37 -10.66 -41.73
C ALA A 58 10.09 -10.20 -43.00
N LYS A 59 10.03 -8.90 -43.35
CA LYS A 59 10.75 -8.34 -44.52
C LYS A 59 12.27 -8.34 -44.31
N ASP A 60 12.71 -8.21 -43.06
CA ASP A 60 14.12 -8.18 -42.70
C ASP A 60 14.62 -9.59 -42.36
N TRP A 61 15.24 -10.26 -43.34
CA TRP A 61 15.81 -11.62 -43.17
C TRP A 61 16.77 -11.74 -41.97
N ASN A 62 17.56 -10.69 -41.70
CA ASN A 62 18.46 -10.65 -40.54
C ASN A 62 17.69 -10.63 -39.21
N ALA A 63 16.58 -9.88 -39.14
CA ALA A 63 15.77 -9.78 -37.93
C ALA A 63 15.03 -11.09 -37.63
N VAL A 64 14.52 -11.76 -38.68
CA VAL A 64 13.93 -13.10 -38.55
C VAL A 64 14.97 -14.09 -38.03
N PHE A 65 16.17 -14.09 -38.60
CA PHE A 65 17.25 -14.99 -38.19
C PHE A 65 17.68 -14.77 -36.72
N GLU A 66 17.90 -13.52 -36.29
CA GLU A 66 18.25 -13.20 -34.90
C GLU A 66 17.15 -13.60 -33.91
N ARG A 67 15.87 -13.34 -34.25
CA ARG A 67 14.73 -13.73 -33.40
C ARG A 67 14.57 -15.24 -33.32
N SER A 68 14.78 -15.95 -34.42
CA SER A 68 14.79 -17.42 -34.45
C SER A 68 15.92 -17.99 -33.60
N ILE A 69 17.15 -17.46 -33.68
CA ILE A 69 18.26 -17.87 -32.81
C ILE A 69 17.93 -17.62 -31.34
N ASN A 70 17.45 -16.41 -30.99
CA ASN A 70 17.13 -16.08 -29.60
C ASN A 70 16.01 -16.97 -29.03
N THR A 71 15.03 -17.34 -29.85
CA THR A 71 13.92 -18.20 -29.44
C THR A 71 14.33 -19.68 -29.36
N LEU A 72 15.10 -20.19 -30.34
CA LEU A 72 15.57 -21.58 -30.37
C LEU A 72 16.63 -21.87 -29.29
N PHE A 73 17.57 -20.95 -29.10
CA PHE A 73 18.63 -21.07 -28.09
C PHE A 73 18.22 -20.52 -26.72
N LEU A 74 16.95 -20.10 -26.55
CA LEU A 74 16.40 -19.64 -25.28
C LEU A 74 17.33 -18.62 -24.58
N THR A 75 17.90 -17.69 -25.34
CA THR A 75 18.95 -16.79 -24.85
C THR A 75 18.47 -15.94 -23.66
N GLU A 76 17.18 -15.59 -23.63
CA GLU A 76 16.52 -14.93 -22.48
C GLU A 76 16.48 -15.81 -21.21
N MET A 77 16.29 -17.13 -21.34
CA MET A 77 16.35 -18.05 -20.20
C MET A 77 17.78 -18.19 -19.69
N VAL A 78 18.76 -18.27 -20.58
CA VAL A 78 20.19 -18.31 -20.21
C VAL A 78 20.58 -17.02 -19.50
N ARG A 79 20.10 -15.86 -19.96
CA ARG A 79 20.31 -14.57 -19.29
C ARG A 79 19.72 -14.54 -17.88
N GLY A 80 18.50 -15.06 -17.71
CA GLY A 80 17.88 -15.23 -16.39
C GLY A 80 18.66 -16.18 -15.48
N LEU A 81 19.08 -17.34 -16.01
CA LEU A 81 19.86 -18.33 -15.27
C LEU A 81 21.23 -17.79 -14.84
N MET A 82 21.89 -17.02 -15.71
CA MET A 82 23.16 -16.34 -15.38
C MET A 82 22.99 -15.31 -14.26
N LEU A 83 21.85 -14.60 -14.21
CA LEU A 83 21.56 -13.68 -13.10
C LEU A 83 21.33 -14.45 -11.78
N THR A 84 20.59 -15.55 -11.81
CA THR A 84 20.40 -16.39 -10.63
C THR A 84 21.71 -17.02 -10.16
N LEU A 85 22.58 -17.43 -11.10
CA LEU A 85 23.89 -17.98 -10.80
C LEU A 85 24.82 -16.92 -10.19
N LYS A 86 24.74 -15.67 -10.65
CA LYS A 86 25.45 -14.55 -10.04
C LYS A 86 25.06 -14.38 -8.57
N TYR A 87 23.77 -14.31 -8.27
CA TYR A 87 23.29 -14.17 -6.90
C TYR A 87 23.54 -15.41 -6.03
N PHE A 88 23.62 -16.59 -6.63
CA PHE A 88 23.98 -17.83 -5.92
C PHE A 88 25.42 -17.79 -5.38
N PHE A 89 26.33 -17.11 -6.08
CA PHE A 89 27.72 -16.91 -5.62
C PHE A 89 27.96 -15.59 -4.88
N ASP A 90 26.99 -14.67 -4.87
CA ASP A 90 27.05 -13.47 -4.04
C ASP A 90 26.88 -13.83 -2.55
N ARG A 91 27.41 -12.96 -1.67
CA ARG A 91 27.32 -13.17 -0.22
C ARG A 91 25.85 -13.06 0.24
N ASN A 92 25.43 -13.98 1.10
CA ASN A 92 24.10 -13.96 1.69
C ASN A 92 23.94 -12.79 2.67
N VAL A 93 22.85 -12.02 2.53
CA VAL A 93 22.50 -10.93 3.46
C VAL A 93 21.65 -11.50 4.61
N THR A 94 22.19 -12.49 5.30
CA THR A 94 21.53 -13.14 6.45
C THR A 94 22.17 -12.69 7.75
N ILE A 95 21.36 -12.41 8.76
CA ILE A 95 21.81 -12.08 10.12
C ILE A 95 21.63 -13.33 10.98
N ASN A 96 22.64 -13.71 11.77
CA ASN A 96 22.58 -14.90 12.63
C ASN A 96 21.86 -14.60 13.95
N TYR A 97 20.52 -14.57 13.94
CA TYR A 97 19.73 -14.48 15.16
C TYR A 97 19.82 -15.80 15.94
N PRO A 98 20.11 -15.82 17.25
CA PRO A 98 20.03 -14.73 18.24
C PRO A 98 21.33 -14.00 18.57
N PHE A 99 22.45 -14.36 17.92
CA PHE A 99 23.78 -13.82 18.22
C PHE A 99 24.00 -12.41 17.65
N GLU A 100 23.40 -12.11 16.51
CA GLU A 100 23.40 -10.81 15.85
C GLU A 100 21.95 -10.29 15.71
N LYS A 101 21.73 -9.00 15.98
CA LYS A 101 20.41 -8.35 15.87
C LYS A 101 20.48 -7.20 14.87
N GLY A 102 19.36 -6.95 14.20
CA GLY A 102 19.26 -5.83 13.26
C GLY A 102 19.47 -4.47 13.96
N PRO A 103 19.94 -3.45 13.22
CA PRO A 103 20.14 -2.10 13.77
C PRO A 103 18.79 -1.47 14.15
N LEU A 104 18.66 -1.05 15.42
CA LEU A 104 17.47 -0.34 15.90
C LEU A 104 17.76 1.15 16.06
N SER A 105 16.80 1.98 15.65
CA SER A 105 16.85 3.42 15.90
C SER A 105 16.52 3.75 17.37
N PRO A 106 17.03 4.86 17.94
CA PRO A 106 16.71 5.26 19.32
C PRO A 106 15.24 5.63 19.53
N ARG A 107 14.46 5.80 18.45
CA ARG A 107 13.01 6.08 18.49
C ARG A 107 12.17 4.81 18.32
N PHE A 108 12.78 3.64 18.36
CA PHE A 108 12.06 2.38 18.28
C PHE A 108 11.07 2.24 19.44
N ARG A 109 9.85 1.82 19.13
CA ARG A 109 8.77 1.59 20.10
C ARG A 109 8.71 0.08 20.36
N GLY A 110 9.13 -0.33 21.56
CA GLY A 110 9.11 -1.73 22.00
C GLY A 110 8.19 -1.92 23.21
N GLU A 111 8.69 -2.65 24.20
CA GLU A 111 8.01 -2.85 25.48
C GLU A 111 7.81 -1.52 26.24
N HIS A 112 6.62 -1.31 26.78
CA HIS A 112 6.29 -0.14 27.58
C HIS A 112 6.81 -0.33 29.00
N ALA A 113 7.57 0.63 29.53
CA ALA A 113 8.10 0.59 30.89
C ALA A 113 7.83 1.91 31.63
N LEU A 114 7.35 1.80 32.88
CA LEU A 114 7.23 2.94 33.78
C LEU A 114 8.60 3.31 34.36
N ARG A 115 9.00 4.56 34.21
CA ARG A 115 10.29 5.08 34.69
C ARG A 115 10.16 5.69 36.09
N ARG A 116 11.25 5.61 36.86
CA ARG A 116 11.41 6.27 38.18
C ARG A 116 12.32 7.51 38.06
N TYR A 117 12.22 8.42 39.03
CA TYR A 117 13.20 9.49 39.25
C TYR A 117 14.51 8.91 39.79
N GLU A 118 15.57 9.72 39.80
CA GLU A 118 16.88 9.34 40.38
C GLU A 118 16.79 9.09 41.90
N SER A 119 15.81 9.70 42.58
CA SER A 119 15.47 9.45 44.00
C SER A 119 14.80 8.09 44.25
N GLY A 120 14.43 7.35 43.21
CA GLY A 120 13.70 6.07 43.30
C GLY A 120 12.17 6.21 43.30
N GLU A 121 11.64 7.42 43.42
CA GLU A 121 10.20 7.68 43.36
C GLU A 121 9.65 7.46 41.93
N GLU A 122 8.39 7.03 41.82
CA GLU A 122 7.73 6.86 40.52
C GLU A 122 7.45 8.20 39.81
N ARG A 123 7.62 8.24 38.48
CA ARG A 123 7.32 9.45 37.69
C ARG A 123 5.83 9.67 37.44
N CYS A 124 5.03 8.61 37.54
CA CYS A 124 3.58 8.73 37.35
C CYS A 124 2.95 9.50 38.51
N ILE A 125 2.14 10.50 38.20
CA ILE A 125 1.33 11.29 39.16
C ILE A 125 -0.18 10.99 39.01
N ALA A 126 -0.50 9.87 38.35
CA ALA A 126 -1.87 9.44 38.05
C ALA A 126 -2.74 10.52 37.34
N CYS A 127 -2.16 11.26 36.37
CA CYS A 127 -2.87 12.33 35.66
C CYS A 127 -3.92 11.85 34.63
N LYS A 128 -3.97 10.55 34.32
CA LYS A 128 -4.88 9.92 33.34
C LYS A 128 -4.80 10.44 31.90
N LEU A 129 -3.78 11.23 31.55
CA LEU A 129 -3.57 11.72 30.17
C LEU A 129 -3.22 10.60 29.19
N CYS A 130 -2.46 9.59 29.65
CA CYS A 130 -2.09 8.43 28.84
C CYS A 130 -3.28 7.48 28.58
N GLU A 131 -4.18 7.33 29.55
CA GLU A 131 -5.44 6.60 29.41
C GLU A 131 -6.35 7.29 28.38
N ALA A 132 -6.50 8.61 28.48
CA ALA A 132 -7.34 9.39 27.57
C ALA A 132 -6.85 9.38 26.11
N ILE A 133 -5.53 9.40 25.87
CA ILE A 133 -4.95 9.42 24.52
C ILE A 133 -4.80 8.03 23.90
N CYS A 134 -4.93 6.95 24.68
CA CYS A 134 -4.70 5.59 24.18
C CYS A 134 -5.75 5.21 23.13
N PRO A 135 -5.38 5.03 21.85
CA PRO A 135 -6.35 4.76 20.78
C PRO A 135 -7.02 3.39 20.90
N ALA A 136 -6.33 2.44 21.55
CA ALA A 136 -6.81 1.08 21.77
C ALA A 136 -7.46 0.89 23.15
N GLN A 137 -7.56 1.96 23.98
CA GLN A 137 -8.08 1.90 25.35
C GLN A 137 -7.48 0.76 26.21
N ALA A 138 -6.18 0.48 26.02
CA ALA A 138 -5.48 -0.64 26.66
C ALA A 138 -4.98 -0.32 28.08
N ILE A 139 -5.09 0.94 28.52
CA ILE A 139 -4.58 1.42 29.81
C ILE A 139 -5.79 1.73 30.69
N THR A 140 -5.77 1.27 31.94
CA THR A 140 -6.74 1.61 32.99
C THR A 140 -5.97 2.11 34.21
N ILE A 141 -6.36 3.24 34.81
CA ILE A 141 -5.63 3.83 35.94
C ILE A 141 -6.57 4.15 37.10
N GLU A 142 -6.29 3.56 38.26
CA GLU A 142 -6.92 3.89 39.54
C GLU A 142 -5.92 4.66 40.43
N ALA A 143 -6.40 5.69 41.14
CA ALA A 143 -5.55 6.63 41.86
C ALA A 143 -6.05 6.86 43.28
N GLU A 144 -5.14 6.75 44.26
CA GLU A 144 -5.39 7.01 45.68
C GLU A 144 -4.33 7.98 46.23
N GLU A 145 -4.68 8.65 47.33
CA GLU A 145 -3.76 9.53 48.05
C GLU A 145 -2.95 8.71 49.05
N ARG A 146 -1.62 8.76 48.91
CA ARG A 146 -0.69 8.15 49.87
C ARG A 146 -0.61 9.01 51.14
N GLU A 147 -0.10 8.43 52.23
CA GLU A 147 0.20 9.12 53.51
C GLU A 147 1.00 10.44 53.33
N ASP A 148 1.82 10.54 52.28
CA ASP A 148 2.63 11.73 51.95
C ASP A 148 1.82 12.88 51.29
N GLY A 149 0.51 12.70 51.07
CA GLY A 149 -0.36 13.66 50.38
C GLY A 149 -0.21 13.70 48.85
N SER A 150 0.65 12.85 48.27
CA SER A 150 0.77 12.72 46.82
C SER A 150 -0.21 11.69 46.25
N ARG A 151 -0.83 12.01 45.10
CA ARG A 151 -1.72 11.11 44.35
C ARG A 151 -0.90 10.17 43.48
N ARG A 152 -1.03 8.86 43.70
CA ARG A 152 -0.21 7.82 43.06
C ARG A 152 -1.09 6.68 42.53
N THR A 153 -0.56 5.89 41.61
CA THR A 153 -1.31 4.79 40.97
C THR A 153 -1.33 3.57 41.86
N THR A 154 -2.52 3.05 42.17
CA THR A 154 -2.68 1.77 42.87
C THR A 154 -2.85 0.61 41.90
N ARG A 155 -3.43 0.88 40.73
CA ARG A 155 -3.69 -0.07 39.65
C ARG A 155 -3.56 0.58 38.28
#